data_AF-A0AAE1DH92-F1
#
_entry.id   AF-A0AAE1DH92-F1
#
_cell.length_a   1.000
_cell.length_b   1.000
_cell.length_c   1.000
_cell.angle_alpha   90.00
_cell.angle_beta   90.00
_cell.angle_gamma   90.00
#
_symmetry.space_group_name_H-M   'P 1'
#
loop_
_entity.id
_entity.type
_entity.pdbx_description
1 polymer ?
#
loop_
_entity_poly.entity_id
_entity_poly.type
_entity_poly.pdbx_seq_one_letter_code
_entity_poly.pdbx_strand_id
1 'polypeptide(L)'
;MKSTITAMILLMVCQARCDKVCQPPQSESLFYLTGSNSDFFVANDFTQGLVLAASGTSGNGDRWVLADLKAGITYVGTPEGGCHYKFFPSEIMELYDQCLPGDAELVRSGFVDFYLMPRPGNTWFVGMKSLPDTDYSVRHFSRYSWDGTVDQSLTYGVLYEYSLGISDPTIFQKDLSVCVEGEVDEGGNFAKDFHANKGN
;
A
#
# COMPACT_ATOMS: atom_id res chain seq x y z
N MET A 1 -18.14 -37.43 -38.98
CA MET A 1 -17.65 -37.46 -37.58
C MET A 1 -16.39 -36.60 -37.47
N LYS A 2 -16.51 -35.27 -37.34
CA LYS A 2 -15.41 -34.35 -37.02
C LYS A 2 -16.01 -33.06 -36.43
N SER A 3 -16.29 -33.02 -35.13
CA SER A 3 -16.58 -31.75 -34.45
C SER A 3 -16.51 -31.91 -32.92
N THR A 4 -15.36 -32.33 -32.40
CA THR A 4 -15.16 -32.50 -30.95
C THR A 4 -13.91 -31.81 -30.39
N ILE A 5 -13.19 -31.04 -31.21
CA ILE A 5 -11.92 -30.41 -30.79
C ILE A 5 -12.12 -28.94 -30.34
N THR A 6 -13.24 -28.30 -30.71
CA THR A 6 -13.42 -26.85 -30.48
C THR A 6 -13.78 -26.50 -29.02
N ALA A 7 -14.29 -27.45 -28.22
CA ALA A 7 -14.68 -27.17 -26.83
C ALA A 7 -13.50 -27.15 -25.84
N MET A 8 -12.37 -27.82 -26.15
CA MET A 8 -11.20 -27.84 -25.25
C MET A 8 -10.34 -26.57 -25.32
N ILE A 9 -10.34 -25.86 -26.46
CA ILE A 9 -9.57 -24.62 -26.59
C ILE A 9 -10.27 -23.46 -25.85
N LEU A 10 -11.61 -23.47 -25.77
CA LEU A 10 -12.37 -22.45 -25.05
C LEU A 10 -12.24 -22.59 -23.52
N LEU A 11 -12.07 -23.82 -23.01
CA LEU A 11 -11.86 -24.08 -21.58
C LEU A 11 -10.45 -23.67 -21.10
N MET A 12 -9.45 -23.62 -21.98
CA MET A 12 -8.11 -23.13 -21.63
C MET A 12 -8.03 -21.61 -21.51
N VAL A 13 -8.98 -20.86 -22.08
CA VAL A 13 -9.04 -19.39 -21.95
C VAL A 13 -9.77 -18.97 -20.66
N CYS A 14 -10.62 -19.83 -20.10
CA CYS A 14 -11.35 -19.56 -18.85
C CYS A 14 -10.59 -19.95 -17.57
N GLN A 15 -9.38 -20.47 -17.66
CA GLN A 15 -8.44 -20.55 -16.54
C GLN A 15 -7.41 -19.41 -16.56
N ALA A 16 -7.76 -18.27 -17.15
CA ALA A 16 -7.12 -17.00 -16.83
C ALA A 16 -7.42 -16.66 -15.36
N ARG A 17 -6.73 -17.40 -14.48
CA ARG A 17 -6.24 -17.00 -13.18
C ARG A 17 -7.18 -16.01 -12.47
N CYS A 18 -8.03 -16.53 -11.59
CA CYS A 18 -8.42 -15.82 -10.37
C CYS A 18 -7.18 -15.61 -9.46
N ASP A 19 -6.04 -15.25 -10.03
CA ASP A 19 -4.82 -14.98 -9.29
C ASP A 19 -5.04 -13.63 -8.64
N LYS A 20 -5.15 -13.67 -7.33
CA LYS A 20 -5.08 -12.47 -6.52
C LYS A 20 -3.80 -11.73 -6.91
N VAL A 21 -3.91 -10.45 -7.25
CA VAL A 21 -2.76 -9.59 -7.53
C VAL A 21 -2.07 -9.31 -6.21
N CYS A 22 -1.01 -10.05 -5.91
CA CYS A 22 -0.34 -10.02 -4.61
C CYS A 22 1.06 -9.43 -4.69
N GLN A 23 1.42 -8.70 -3.65
CA GLN A 23 2.80 -8.30 -3.38
C GLN A 23 3.60 -9.49 -2.84
N PRO A 24 4.94 -9.50 -2.98
CA PRO A 24 5.77 -10.52 -2.37
C PRO A 24 5.62 -10.54 -0.84
N PRO A 25 5.80 -11.71 -0.18
CA PRO A 25 5.64 -11.83 1.27
C PRO A 25 6.53 -10.89 2.07
N GLN A 26 7.72 -10.57 1.53
CA GLN A 26 8.67 -9.62 2.10
C GLN A 26 9.27 -8.75 1.00
N SER A 27 9.28 -7.44 1.21
CA SER A 27 9.83 -6.49 0.23
C SER A 27 10.14 -5.14 0.87
N GLU A 28 11.08 -4.41 0.28
CA GLU A 28 11.32 -2.99 0.55
C GLU A 28 11.11 -2.16 -0.73
N SER A 29 10.72 -0.91 -0.57
CA SER A 29 10.37 -0.01 -1.66
C SER A 29 10.69 1.44 -1.31
N LEU A 30 11.21 2.19 -2.28
CA LEU A 30 11.35 3.64 -2.18
C LEU A 30 10.42 4.32 -3.18
N PHE A 31 9.61 5.24 -2.65
CA PHE A 31 8.69 6.06 -3.40
C PHE A 31 9.14 7.51 -3.34
N TYR A 32 9.02 8.20 -4.48
CA TYR A 32 9.07 9.65 -4.53
C TYR A 32 7.64 10.19 -4.42
N LEU A 33 7.37 11.00 -3.41
CA LEU A 33 6.07 11.63 -3.17
C LEU A 33 5.99 12.96 -3.93
N THR A 34 5.15 13.02 -4.96
CA THR A 34 5.12 14.16 -5.90
C THR A 34 4.57 15.46 -5.32
N GLY A 35 3.70 15.40 -4.31
CA GLY A 35 3.17 16.62 -3.69
C GLY A 35 4.08 17.26 -2.66
N SER A 36 4.93 16.49 -1.97
CA SER A 36 5.93 16.98 -1.00
C SER A 36 7.36 17.06 -1.55
N ASN A 37 7.63 16.47 -2.72
CA ASN A 37 8.97 16.32 -3.27
C ASN A 37 9.95 15.65 -2.28
N SER A 38 9.50 14.57 -1.65
CA SER A 38 10.25 13.86 -0.62
C SER A 38 10.24 12.36 -0.86
N ASP A 39 11.28 11.70 -0.37
CA ASP A 39 11.36 10.24 -0.38
C ASP A 39 10.53 9.63 0.73
N PHE A 40 10.05 8.42 0.46
CA PHE A 40 9.21 7.65 1.36
C PHE A 40 9.55 6.16 1.24
N PHE A 41 10.01 5.59 2.34
CA PHE A 41 10.39 4.19 2.44
C PHE A 41 9.18 3.34 2.88
N VAL A 42 9.00 2.19 2.26
CA VAL A 42 7.98 1.20 2.64
C VAL A 42 8.63 -0.17 2.76
N ALA A 43 8.37 -0.86 3.87
CA ALA A 43 8.73 -2.25 4.07
C ALA A 43 7.47 -3.07 4.40
N ASN A 44 7.30 -4.19 3.70
CA ASN A 44 6.22 -5.13 3.94
C ASN A 44 6.81 -6.44 4.45
N ASP A 45 6.32 -6.94 5.59
CA ASP A 45 6.52 -8.31 6.06
C ASP A 45 5.16 -8.96 6.34
N PHE A 46 4.52 -9.47 5.29
CA PHE A 46 3.22 -10.12 5.38
C PHE A 46 3.28 -11.47 6.12
N THR A 47 4.46 -12.07 6.24
CA THR A 47 4.64 -13.29 7.04
C THR A 47 4.45 -13.01 8.53
N GLN A 48 4.84 -11.80 8.96
CA GLN A 48 4.62 -11.31 10.32
C GLN A 48 3.34 -10.48 10.45
N GLY A 49 2.75 -10.02 9.35
CA GLY A 49 1.58 -9.15 9.33
C GLY A 49 1.94 -7.70 9.66
N LEU A 50 3.11 -7.23 9.21
CA LEU A 50 3.63 -5.90 9.49
C LEU A 50 3.85 -5.13 8.19
N VAL A 51 3.39 -3.89 8.16
CA VAL A 51 3.69 -2.94 7.08
C VAL A 51 4.21 -1.65 7.70
N LEU A 52 5.44 -1.28 7.36
CA LEU A 52 6.08 -0.05 7.81
C LEU A 52 6.16 0.94 6.65
N ALA A 53 5.84 2.18 6.92
CA ALA A 53 6.04 3.30 6.02
C ALA A 53 6.77 4.41 6.78
N ALA A 54 7.84 4.98 6.24
CA ALA A 54 8.69 5.95 6.93
C ALA A 54 9.12 7.10 6.00
N SER A 55 9.29 8.29 6.56
CA SER A 55 9.89 9.43 5.86
C SER A 55 11.34 9.14 5.46
N GLY A 56 11.74 9.61 4.27
CA GLY A 56 13.09 9.46 3.77
C GLY A 56 13.35 8.12 3.08
N THR A 57 14.62 7.69 3.08
CA THR A 57 15.10 6.55 2.29
C THR A 57 15.34 5.27 3.10
N SER A 58 14.92 5.23 4.36
CA SER A 58 15.08 4.04 5.22
C SER A 58 13.94 3.90 6.23
N GLY A 59 13.81 2.71 6.84
CA GLY A 59 12.83 2.44 7.89
C GLY A 59 13.06 3.20 9.21
N ASN A 60 14.16 3.95 9.32
CA ASN A 60 14.55 4.74 10.49
C ASN A 60 14.12 6.21 10.42
N GLY A 61 13.21 6.56 9.50
CA GLY A 61 12.62 7.89 9.41
C GLY A 61 12.06 8.38 10.75
N ASP A 62 12.18 9.69 10.98
CA ASP A 62 11.68 10.41 12.15
C ASP A 62 10.15 10.39 12.26
N ARG A 63 9.48 10.31 11.10
CA ARG A 63 8.05 10.06 10.98
C ARG A 63 7.83 8.69 10.37
N TRP A 64 7.00 7.88 11.02
CA TRP A 64 6.71 6.54 10.53
C TRP A 64 5.30 6.09 10.88
N VAL A 65 4.82 5.11 10.13
CA VAL A 65 3.55 4.43 10.30
C VAL A 65 3.83 2.94 10.30
N LEU A 66 3.37 2.23 11.32
CA LEU A 66 3.44 0.78 11.41
C LEU A 66 2.02 0.22 11.49
N ALA A 67 1.58 -0.52 10.47
CA ALA A 67 0.35 -1.28 10.49
C ALA A 67 0.63 -2.71 10.95
N ASP A 68 0.04 -3.12 12.08
CA ASP A 68 -0.02 -4.49 12.56
C ASP A 68 -1.35 -5.10 12.09
N LEU A 69 -1.27 -5.89 11.03
CA LEU A 69 -2.41 -6.53 10.37
C LEU A 69 -3.01 -7.64 11.22
N LYS A 70 -2.22 -8.26 12.12
CA LYS A 70 -2.71 -9.31 13.02
C LYS A 70 -3.49 -8.73 14.19
N ALA A 71 -3.00 -7.61 14.74
CA ALA A 71 -3.68 -6.90 15.82
C ALA A 71 -4.82 -5.98 15.32
N GLY A 72 -4.83 -5.61 14.03
CA GLY A 72 -5.77 -4.62 13.49
C GLY A 72 -5.49 -3.20 14.00
N ILE A 73 -4.23 -2.91 14.32
CA ILE A 73 -3.80 -1.64 14.92
C ILE A 73 -2.82 -0.96 13.98
N THR A 74 -2.92 0.35 13.84
CA THR A 74 -1.87 1.16 13.22
C THR A 74 -1.30 2.14 14.22
N TYR A 75 0.02 2.21 14.24
CA TYR A 75 0.82 3.09 15.07
C TYR A 75 1.42 4.18 14.20
N VAL A 76 1.47 5.41 14.71
CA VAL A 76 2.03 6.58 14.03
C VAL A 76 3.03 7.25 14.97
N GLY A 77 4.29 7.26 14.57
CA GLY A 77 5.35 7.99 15.26
C GLY A 77 5.54 9.38 14.65
N THR A 78 5.68 10.39 15.51
CA THR A 78 5.94 11.77 15.09
C THR A 78 7.39 12.19 15.38
N PRO A 79 7.93 13.18 14.64
CA PRO A 79 9.31 13.65 14.85
C PRO A 79 9.58 14.16 16.27
N GLU A 80 8.56 14.63 16.99
CA GLU A 80 8.65 15.15 18.35
C GLU A 80 8.80 14.04 19.41
N GLY A 81 8.86 12.77 19.00
CA GLY A 81 8.99 11.62 19.89
C GLY A 81 7.68 11.11 20.47
N GLY A 82 6.54 11.61 19.98
CA GLY A 82 5.22 11.09 20.30
C GLY A 82 4.88 9.85 19.47
N CYS A 83 4.06 8.96 20.03
CA CYS A 83 3.42 7.88 19.28
C CYS A 83 1.93 7.84 19.59
N HIS A 84 1.14 7.65 18.54
CA HIS A 84 -0.29 7.41 18.65
C HIS A 84 -0.64 6.06 18.04
N TYR A 85 -1.68 5.40 18.56
CA TYR A 85 -2.24 4.20 17.93
C TYR A 85 -3.73 4.33 17.72
N LYS A 86 -4.24 3.57 16.75
CA LYS A 86 -5.67 3.46 16.47
C LYS A 86 -6.04 2.12 15.85
N PHE A 87 -7.27 1.69 16.10
CA PHE A 87 -7.94 0.63 15.37
C PHE A 87 -8.56 1.18 14.09
N PHE A 88 -8.13 0.68 12.94
CA PHE A 88 -8.81 1.00 11.69
C PHE A 88 -9.95 0.02 11.41
N PRO A 89 -11.07 0.51 10.83
CA PRO A 89 -12.06 -0.38 10.23
C PRO A 89 -11.41 -1.35 9.25
N SER A 90 -11.94 -2.56 9.16
CA SER A 90 -11.45 -3.63 8.28
C SER A 90 -11.28 -3.18 6.82
N GLU A 91 -12.19 -2.33 6.35
CA GLU A 91 -12.24 -1.80 4.99
C GLU A 91 -11.05 -0.89 4.66
N ILE A 92 -10.46 -0.25 5.68
CA ILE A 92 -9.24 0.56 5.54
C ILE A 92 -8.01 -0.34 5.67
N MET A 93 -8.08 -1.39 6.49
CA MET A 93 -6.97 -2.35 6.64
C MET A 93 -6.67 -3.10 5.35
N GLU A 94 -7.67 -3.33 4.48
CA GLU A 94 -7.49 -3.90 3.13
C GLU A 94 -6.45 -3.15 2.28
N LEU A 95 -6.20 -1.86 2.54
CA LEU A 95 -5.18 -1.08 1.83
C LEU A 95 -3.76 -1.57 2.08
N TYR A 96 -3.55 -2.20 3.24
CA TYR A 96 -2.29 -2.76 3.69
C TYR A 96 -2.20 -4.26 3.46
N ASP A 97 -3.22 -4.89 2.90
CA ASP A 97 -3.17 -6.33 2.62
C ASP A 97 -2.13 -6.66 1.55
N GLN A 98 -1.63 -7.90 1.62
CA GLN A 98 -0.67 -8.42 0.65
C GLN A 98 -1.23 -8.37 -0.77
N CYS A 99 -2.52 -8.66 -0.92
CA CYS A 99 -3.17 -8.79 -2.21
C CYS A 99 -4.22 -7.70 -2.39
N LEU A 100 -4.44 -7.30 -3.64
CA LEU A 100 -5.59 -6.48 -3.97
C LEU A 100 -6.88 -7.20 -3.55
N PRO A 101 -7.88 -6.46 -3.06
CA PRO A 101 -9.17 -7.02 -2.67
C PRO A 101 -9.89 -7.59 -3.88
N GLY A 102 -10.83 -8.51 -3.63
CA GLY A 102 -11.53 -9.24 -4.70
C GLY A 102 -12.43 -8.36 -5.57
N ASP A 103 -12.73 -7.14 -5.12
CA ASP A 103 -13.51 -6.14 -5.84
C ASP A 103 -12.64 -5.12 -6.61
N ALA A 104 -11.33 -5.32 -6.69
CA ALA A 104 -10.45 -4.45 -7.44
C ALA A 104 -10.75 -4.50 -8.95
N GLU A 105 -11.14 -3.36 -9.52
CA GLU A 105 -11.50 -3.25 -10.93
C GLU A 105 -10.28 -2.88 -11.79
N LEU A 106 -9.89 -3.75 -12.71
CA LEU A 106 -8.84 -3.44 -13.70
C LEU A 106 -9.35 -2.40 -14.71
N VAL A 107 -8.78 -1.20 -14.67
CA VAL A 107 -9.16 -0.08 -15.56
C VAL A 107 -8.31 -0.03 -16.82
N ARG A 108 -7.02 -0.35 -16.70
CA ARG A 108 -6.07 -0.32 -17.83
C ARG A 108 -4.96 -1.33 -17.58
N SER A 109 -4.58 -2.08 -18.62
CA SER A 109 -3.45 -3.00 -18.57
C SER A 109 -2.32 -2.55 -19.50
N GLY A 110 -1.09 -2.95 -19.19
CA GLY A 110 0.11 -2.64 -19.98
C GLY A 110 1.40 -2.99 -19.24
N PHE A 111 2.39 -2.11 -19.28
CA PHE A 111 3.62 -2.27 -18.49
C PHE A 111 3.34 -2.19 -16.97
N VAL A 112 2.28 -1.47 -16.61
CA VAL A 112 1.71 -1.37 -15.27
C VAL A 112 0.21 -1.56 -15.45
N ASP A 113 -0.37 -2.44 -14.65
CA ASP A 113 -1.81 -2.66 -14.59
C ASP A 113 -2.41 -1.72 -13.53
N PHE A 114 -3.45 -0.99 -13.91
CA PHE A 114 -4.09 0.01 -13.08
C PHE A 114 -5.44 -0.49 -12.57
N TYR A 115 -5.60 -0.49 -11.25
CA TYR A 115 -6.80 -0.94 -10.57
C TYR A 115 -7.47 0.20 -9.81
N LEU A 116 -8.80 0.20 -9.81
CA LEU A 116 -9.65 1.13 -9.07
C LEU A 116 -10.46 0.36 -8.04
N MET A 117 -10.48 0.87 -6.80
CA MET A 117 -11.23 0.28 -5.69
C MET A 117 -12.03 1.39 -5.01
N PRO A 118 -13.33 1.52 -5.34
CA PRO A 118 -14.24 2.39 -4.61
C PRO A 118 -14.42 1.92 -3.16
N ARG A 119 -14.36 2.83 -2.20
CA ARG A 119 -14.64 2.58 -0.78
C ARG A 119 -15.60 3.65 -0.25
N PRO A 120 -16.33 3.42 0.84
CA PRO A 120 -17.15 4.48 1.46
C PRO A 120 -16.29 5.72 1.75
N GLY A 121 -16.63 6.87 1.13
CA GLY A 121 -15.91 8.13 1.30
C GLY A 121 -14.55 8.24 0.62
N ASN A 122 -14.04 7.19 -0.04
CA ASN A 122 -12.70 7.19 -0.67
C ASN A 122 -12.70 6.40 -1.99
N THR A 123 -11.78 6.73 -2.89
CA THR A 123 -11.44 5.90 -4.03
C THR A 123 -9.94 5.68 -4.05
N TRP A 124 -9.55 4.41 -4.01
CA TRP A 124 -8.16 4.01 -4.14
C TRP A 124 -7.84 3.64 -5.59
N PHE A 125 -6.82 4.28 -6.15
CA PHE A 125 -6.30 3.99 -7.48
C PHE A 125 -4.84 3.55 -7.37
N VAL A 126 -4.53 2.35 -7.84
CA VAL A 126 -3.23 1.71 -7.68
C VAL A 126 -2.69 1.23 -9.02
N GLY A 127 -1.39 1.39 -9.24
CA GLY A 127 -0.68 0.78 -10.37
C GLY A 127 0.18 -0.36 -9.88
N MET A 128 -0.11 -1.58 -10.33
CA MET A 128 0.62 -2.80 -10.01
C MET A 128 1.51 -3.18 -11.20
N LYS A 129 2.79 -3.45 -10.92
CA LYS A 129 3.74 -3.89 -11.92
C LYS A 129 4.18 -5.31 -11.60
N SER A 130 3.97 -6.24 -12.51
CA SER A 130 4.43 -7.63 -12.34
C SER A 130 5.95 -7.69 -12.21
N LEU A 131 6.42 -8.52 -11.28
CA LEU A 131 7.84 -8.79 -11.11
C LEU A 131 8.25 -9.93 -12.06
N PRO A 132 9.36 -9.79 -12.80
CA PRO A 132 9.87 -10.86 -13.65
C PRO A 132 10.09 -12.16 -12.87
N ASP A 133 9.79 -13.28 -13.50
CA ASP A 133 10.06 -14.63 -12.97
C ASP A 133 9.38 -14.96 -11.62
N THR A 134 8.31 -14.25 -11.26
CA THR A 134 7.48 -14.54 -10.08
C THR A 134 5.99 -14.39 -10.40
N ASP A 135 5.11 -14.94 -9.55
CA ASP A 135 3.66 -14.68 -9.62
C ASP A 135 3.24 -13.40 -8.85
N TYR A 136 4.20 -12.55 -8.45
CA TYR A 136 3.94 -11.36 -7.64
C TYR A 136 4.02 -10.07 -8.44
N SER A 137 3.42 -9.02 -7.88
CA SER A 137 3.43 -7.66 -8.42
C SER A 137 3.84 -6.66 -7.35
N VAL A 138 4.56 -5.60 -7.72
CA VAL A 138 4.88 -4.47 -6.84
C VAL A 138 3.91 -3.31 -7.06
N ARG A 139 3.57 -2.60 -5.98
CA ARG A 139 2.87 -1.33 -6.04
C ARG A 139 3.79 -0.26 -6.64
N HIS A 140 3.64 0.02 -7.93
CA HIS A 140 4.43 1.02 -8.64
C HIS A 140 3.89 2.44 -8.42
N PHE A 141 2.59 2.55 -8.22
CA PHE A 141 1.86 3.80 -8.07
C PHE A 141 0.73 3.61 -7.05
N SER A 142 0.45 4.62 -6.23
CA SER A 142 -0.72 4.63 -5.34
C SER A 142 -1.28 6.03 -5.14
N ARG A 143 -2.59 6.18 -5.24
CA ARG A 143 -3.32 7.44 -5.01
C ARG A 143 -4.65 7.18 -4.31
N TYR A 144 -4.97 8.00 -3.30
CA TYR A 144 -6.24 8.00 -2.60
C TYR A 144 -7.01 9.29 -2.90
N SER A 145 -8.33 9.22 -2.97
CA SER A 145 -9.20 10.37 -3.26
C SER A 145 -10.41 10.32 -2.34
N TRP A 146 -10.57 11.30 -1.45
CA TRP A 146 -11.72 11.38 -0.54
C TRP A 146 -12.83 12.28 -1.11
N ASP A 147 -14.09 11.86 -0.90
CA ASP A 147 -15.33 12.61 -1.15
C ASP A 147 -15.48 13.29 -2.53
N GLY A 148 -14.99 12.64 -3.59
CA GLY A 148 -15.16 13.12 -4.98
C GLY A 148 -14.49 14.47 -5.28
N THR A 149 -13.81 15.05 -4.30
CA THR A 149 -13.02 16.26 -4.46
C THR A 149 -11.62 15.79 -4.78
N VAL A 150 -11.28 15.79 -6.06
CA VAL A 150 -9.89 15.64 -6.51
C VAL A 150 -9.16 16.87 -5.98
N ASP A 151 -8.63 16.81 -4.75
CA ASP A 151 -7.79 17.89 -4.24
C ASP A 151 -6.62 18.07 -5.22
N GLN A 152 -6.35 19.30 -5.65
CA GLN A 152 -5.25 19.57 -6.56
C GLN A 152 -3.88 19.36 -5.88
N SER A 153 -3.86 19.09 -4.58
CA SER A 153 -2.67 18.68 -3.82
C SER A 153 -2.39 17.17 -3.83
N LEU A 154 -3.08 16.36 -4.66
CA LEU A 154 -2.96 14.90 -4.68
C LEU A 154 -1.53 14.41 -4.95
N THR A 155 -0.81 14.13 -3.87
CA THR A 155 0.42 13.34 -3.86
C THR A 155 0.10 11.94 -4.33
N TYR A 156 0.84 11.48 -5.33
CA TYR A 156 0.98 10.06 -5.61
C TYR A 156 2.42 9.66 -5.38
N GLY A 157 2.62 8.48 -4.80
CA GLY A 157 3.94 7.88 -4.69
C GLY A 157 4.29 7.19 -6.01
N VAL A 158 5.48 7.48 -6.55
CA VAL A 158 6.06 6.73 -7.67
C VAL A 158 7.22 5.91 -7.15
N LEU A 159 7.12 4.60 -7.31
CA LEU A 159 8.20 3.67 -6.98
C LEU A 159 9.40 3.89 -7.92
N TYR A 160 10.59 4.10 -7.37
CA TYR A 160 11.83 4.15 -8.14
C TYR A 160 12.87 3.13 -7.72
N GLU A 161 12.77 2.56 -6.51
CA GLU A 161 13.63 1.47 -6.04
C GLU A 161 12.80 0.38 -5.36
N TYR A 162 13.20 -0.88 -5.56
CA TYR A 162 12.49 -2.05 -5.06
C TYR A 162 13.46 -3.21 -4.80
N SER A 163 13.26 -3.92 -3.69
CA SER A 163 14.00 -5.14 -3.37
C SER A 163 13.08 -6.22 -2.76
N LEU A 164 13.45 -7.48 -2.95
CA LEU A 164 12.81 -8.62 -2.28
C LEU A 164 13.48 -8.87 -0.93
N GLY A 165 12.68 -9.26 0.06
CA GLY A 165 13.14 -9.46 1.43
C GLY A 165 13.16 -8.16 2.25
N ILE A 166 13.62 -8.29 3.49
CA ILE A 166 13.87 -7.16 4.40
C ILE A 166 15.36 -7.13 4.71
N SER A 167 16.02 -6.01 4.43
CA SER A 167 17.46 -5.86 4.61
C SER A 167 17.84 -5.74 6.09
N ASP A 168 17.03 -5.02 6.86
CA ASP A 168 17.18 -4.86 8.31
C ASP A 168 15.82 -5.08 9.02
N PRO A 169 15.58 -6.27 9.60
CA PRO A 169 14.33 -6.56 10.30
C PRO A 169 14.09 -5.70 11.55
N THR A 170 15.12 -5.02 12.08
CA THR A 170 14.97 -4.20 13.28
C THR A 170 14.16 -2.93 13.04
N ILE A 171 13.95 -2.53 11.78
CA ILE A 171 13.09 -1.39 11.43
C ILE A 171 11.66 -1.51 11.95
N PHE A 172 11.17 -2.73 12.16
CA PHE A 172 9.85 -3.00 12.73
C PHE A 172 9.82 -2.94 14.27
N GLN A 173 10.97 -2.92 14.95
CA GLN A 173 11.07 -2.89 16.42
C GLN A 173 10.92 -1.45 16.95
N LYS A 174 9.76 -0.83 16.68
CA LYS A 174 9.43 0.49 17.25
C LYS A 174 9.10 0.34 18.74
N ASP A 175 9.45 1.34 19.55
CA ASP A 175 8.98 1.39 20.93
C ASP A 175 7.49 1.76 20.94
N LEU A 176 6.64 0.73 21.00
CA LEU A 176 5.19 0.91 21.01
C LEU A 176 4.63 1.19 22.42
N SER A 177 5.47 1.07 23.46
CA SER A 177 5.04 1.23 24.86
C SER A 177 4.70 2.69 25.21
N VAL A 178 5.22 3.63 24.42
CA VAL A 178 4.94 5.07 24.53
C VAL A 178 3.71 5.50 23.72
N CYS A 179 3.09 4.59 22.97
CA CYS A 179 1.94 4.93 22.12
C CYS A 179 0.67 5.09 22.93
N VAL A 180 -0.03 6.21 22.71
CA VAL A 180 -1.34 6.49 23.32
C VAL A 180 -2.44 6.45 22.26
N GLU A 181 -3.67 6.11 22.65
CA GLU A 181 -4.78 6.10 21.71
C GLU A 181 -5.03 7.54 21.19
N GLY A 182 -5.11 7.71 19.86
CA GLY A 182 -5.31 9.02 19.22
C GLY A 182 -6.73 9.21 18.68
N GLU A 183 -7.25 10.44 18.76
CA GLU A 183 -8.46 10.87 18.04
C GLU A 183 -8.11 11.18 16.56
N VAL A 184 -9.04 10.90 15.64
CA VAL A 184 -8.86 11.18 14.20
C VAL A 184 -9.86 12.25 13.81
N ASP A 185 -9.36 13.40 13.34
CA ASP A 185 -10.15 14.27 12.47
C ASP A 185 -10.62 13.41 11.28
N GLU A 186 -11.93 13.43 10.99
CA GLU A 186 -12.75 12.48 10.21
C GLU A 186 -12.23 11.99 8.83
N GLY A 187 -11.03 12.38 8.39
CA GLY A 187 -10.41 11.98 7.13
C GLY A 187 -9.41 10.82 7.17
N GLY A 188 -9.01 10.27 8.33
CA GLY A 188 -8.04 9.16 8.39
C GLY A 188 -6.77 9.41 7.56
N ASN A 189 -6.34 10.67 7.49
CA ASN A 189 -5.66 11.17 6.31
C ASN A 189 -4.15 11.13 6.48
N PHE A 190 -3.56 9.95 6.25
CA PHE A 190 -2.11 9.74 6.18
C PHE A 190 -1.39 10.81 5.34
N ALA A 191 -2.02 11.30 4.27
CA ALA A 191 -1.44 12.35 3.43
C ALA A 191 -1.42 13.71 4.15
N LYS A 192 -2.44 14.09 4.91
CA LYS A 192 -2.49 15.42 5.56
C LYS A 192 -1.39 15.58 6.60
N ASP A 193 -1.14 14.56 7.43
CA ASP A 193 -0.10 14.64 8.45
C ASP A 193 1.30 14.63 7.84
N PHE A 194 1.54 13.88 6.77
CA PHE A 194 2.79 13.92 6.02
C PHE A 194 3.01 15.23 5.23
N HIS A 195 1.95 15.92 4.84
CA HIS A 195 2.02 17.22 4.15
C HIS A 195 2.02 18.44 5.08
N ALA A 196 1.77 18.26 6.37
CA ALA A 196 1.69 19.37 7.34
C ALA A 196 3.01 20.12 7.56
N ASN A 197 4.15 19.64 7.04
CA ASN A 197 5.40 20.40 7.03
C ASN A 197 5.56 21.24 5.75
N LYS A 198 4.73 22.28 5.62
CA LYS A 198 5.20 23.54 5.05
C LYS A 198 5.52 24.46 6.22
N GLY A 199 6.73 24.32 6.75
CA GLY A 199 7.30 25.33 7.62
C GLY A 199 7.35 26.68 6.89
N ASN A 200 6.93 27.72 7.62
CA ASN A 200 7.12 29.13 7.28
C ASN A 200 8.56 29.47 6.89
#